data_AF-A0AAF3F5J9-F1
#
_entry.id   AF-A0AAF3F5J9-F1
#
_cell.length_a   1.000
_cell.length_b   1.000
_cell.length_c   1.000
_cell.angle_alpha   90.00
_cell.angle_beta   90.00
_cell.angle_gamma   90.00
#
_symmetry.space_group_name_H-M   'P 1'
#
loop_
_entity.id
_entity.type
_entity.pdbx_description
1 polymer ?
#
loop_
_entity_poly.entity_id
_entity_poly.type
_entity_poly.pdbx_seq_one_letter_code
_entity_poly.pdbx_strand_id
1 'polypeptide(L)'
;MSSCVIVHSLAETTRGSVQPGVHLIAYDFDTNPRTLQDSIQATTSRSSVRNCGLNIQCADGRLALTNDPNTVVDTKGVLRRGSPSRRFFAWLIGERLADGSFLDFFLIKPIENCAQLGVILQTLTGKKVSVRFIPRFTATDLQPHNRRIVAVYFKLTSSSSSLREGGGGRSGVEAELSRVPSAIANYERIRVVGKGAFGAAVLYRRREDESLVIIKEISMHQLAATERQLAKNEVDVLARLEHPHIVSYFDSFEEDGLLLIEMEYADGGTLAQFLSACTDFVGEDTVTALFEQIFSAVAYLHENKVLHRDLKTANIFLTQDGDVKIGDFGISKLMGAETLSKGATTLVGTPHYLSPEMVIF
;
A
#
# COMPACT_ATOMS: atom_id res chain seq x y z
N MET A 1 -1.45 -1.44 -28.31
CA MET A 1 -2.79 -1.39 -27.67
C MET A 1 -2.97 0.01 -27.12
N SER A 2 -4.19 0.56 -27.06
CA SER A 2 -4.40 1.91 -26.52
C SER A 2 -4.42 1.88 -24.99
N SER A 3 -3.64 2.77 -24.37
CA SER A 3 -3.67 3.10 -22.95
C SER A 3 -3.94 4.60 -22.81
N CYS A 4 -4.65 5.04 -21.79
CA CYS A 4 -4.82 6.47 -21.51
C CYS A 4 -4.54 6.82 -20.05
N VAL A 5 -4.22 8.08 -19.79
CA VAL A 5 -4.21 8.68 -18.45
C VAL A 5 -5.09 9.90 -18.46
N ILE A 6 -6.07 9.94 -17.56
CA ILE A 6 -6.88 11.12 -17.28
C ILE A 6 -6.25 11.83 -16.08
N VAL A 7 -5.97 13.13 -16.22
CA VAL A 7 -5.26 13.93 -15.22
C VAL A 7 -6.02 15.23 -14.95
N HIS A 8 -6.34 15.48 -13.68
CA HIS A 8 -6.75 16.80 -13.22
C HIS A 8 -5.54 17.74 -13.21
N SER A 9 -5.64 18.85 -13.95
CA SER A 9 -4.64 19.92 -14.05
C SER A 9 -3.27 19.50 -14.62
N LEU A 10 -2.82 20.23 -15.63
CA LEU A 10 -1.56 19.94 -16.31
C LEU A 10 -0.38 20.64 -15.64
N ALA A 11 0.26 19.95 -14.69
CA ALA A 11 1.68 20.20 -14.44
C ALA A 11 2.47 19.90 -15.73
N GLU A 12 3.34 20.82 -16.16
CA GLU A 12 4.09 20.69 -17.44
C GLU A 12 4.98 19.45 -17.45
N THR A 13 5.54 19.11 -16.30
CA THR A 13 6.32 17.88 -16.02
C THR A 13 5.58 16.61 -16.43
N THR A 14 4.25 16.57 -16.28
CA THR A 14 3.42 15.42 -16.68
C THR A 14 3.48 15.21 -18.20
N ARG A 15 3.45 16.26 -19.01
CA ARG A 15 3.44 16.13 -20.50
C ARG A 15 4.73 15.53 -21.05
N GLY A 16 5.89 15.95 -20.54
CA GLY A 16 7.18 15.40 -20.97
C GLY A 16 7.34 13.91 -20.63
N SER A 17 6.73 13.50 -19.52
CA SER A 17 6.94 12.21 -18.85
C SER A 17 6.00 11.09 -19.30
N VAL A 18 5.20 11.24 -20.38
CA VAL A 18 4.28 10.19 -20.86
C VAL A 18 4.96 9.26 -21.88
N GLN A 19 4.65 7.95 -21.83
CA GLN A 19 5.16 6.94 -22.77
C GLN A 19 4.61 7.12 -24.20
N PRO A 20 5.37 6.76 -25.25
CA PRO A 20 4.84 6.69 -26.61
C PRO A 20 3.61 5.76 -26.71
N GLY A 21 2.52 6.26 -27.32
CA GLY A 21 1.28 5.51 -27.48
C GLY A 21 0.32 5.55 -26.27
N VAL A 22 0.64 6.31 -25.22
CA VAL A 22 -0.26 6.60 -24.11
C VAL A 22 -0.95 7.94 -24.35
N HIS A 23 -2.28 7.94 -24.30
CA HIS A 23 -3.09 9.14 -24.51
C HIS A 23 -3.26 9.92 -23.19
N LEU A 24 -2.63 11.09 -23.07
CA LEU A 24 -2.82 11.99 -21.93
C LEU A 24 -4.06 12.86 -22.15
N ILE A 25 -5.01 12.79 -21.22
CA ILE A 25 -6.31 13.46 -21.27
C ILE A 25 -6.38 14.41 -20.07
N ALA A 26 -6.14 15.69 -20.33
CA ALA A 26 -6.26 16.72 -19.32
C ALA A 26 -7.70 17.13 -19.09
N TYR A 27 -8.05 17.46 -17.85
CA TYR A 27 -9.30 18.16 -17.56
C TYR A 27 -9.15 19.14 -16.40
N ASP A 28 -10.11 20.05 -16.32
CA ASP A 28 -10.26 21.09 -15.31
C ASP A 28 -11.33 20.65 -14.30
N PHE A 29 -10.99 20.65 -13.01
CA PHE A 29 -11.88 20.23 -11.92
C PHE A 29 -13.11 21.13 -11.77
N ASP A 30 -13.07 22.37 -12.25
CA ASP A 30 -14.22 23.28 -12.23
C ASP A 30 -15.19 23.06 -13.43
N THR A 31 -14.89 22.13 -14.33
CA THR A 31 -15.76 21.81 -15.49
C THR A 31 -16.79 20.70 -15.21
N ASN A 32 -17.77 20.57 -16.12
CA ASN A 32 -18.83 19.58 -16.05
C ASN A 32 -18.31 18.15 -16.36
N PRO A 33 -18.75 17.09 -15.65
CA PRO A 33 -18.38 15.71 -15.96
C PRO A 33 -18.61 15.26 -17.41
N ARG A 34 -19.58 15.86 -18.13
CA ARG A 34 -19.78 15.59 -19.57
C ARG A 34 -18.57 16.01 -20.41
N THR A 35 -17.99 17.18 -20.13
CA THR A 35 -16.80 17.69 -20.84
C THR A 35 -15.62 16.72 -20.71
N LEU A 36 -15.48 16.06 -19.56
CA LEU A 36 -14.51 14.98 -19.36
C LEU A 36 -14.87 13.73 -20.20
N GLN A 37 -16.12 13.30 -20.24
CA GLN A 37 -16.55 12.18 -21.10
C GLN A 37 -16.30 12.45 -22.59
N ASP A 38 -16.63 13.66 -23.06
CA ASP A 38 -16.42 14.09 -24.44
C ASP A 38 -14.93 14.13 -24.81
N SER A 39 -14.08 14.64 -23.90
CA SER A 39 -12.61 14.64 -24.06
C SER A 39 -12.04 13.22 -24.11
N ILE A 40 -12.53 12.32 -23.26
CA ILE A 40 -12.15 10.89 -23.29
C ILE A 40 -12.58 10.24 -24.60
N GLN A 41 -13.81 10.49 -25.07
CA GLN A 41 -14.33 9.89 -26.29
C GLN A 41 -13.62 10.41 -27.55
N ALA A 42 -13.32 11.71 -27.62
CA ALA A 42 -12.54 12.30 -28.71
C ALA A 42 -11.12 11.72 -28.77
N THR A 43 -10.44 11.60 -27.62
CA THR A 43 -9.05 11.13 -27.59
C THR A 43 -8.92 9.61 -27.80
N THR A 44 -9.86 8.81 -27.30
CA THR A 44 -9.81 7.33 -27.43
C THR A 44 -10.44 6.79 -28.72
N SER A 45 -11.22 7.60 -29.43
CA SER A 45 -11.96 7.21 -30.65
C SER A 45 -12.93 6.02 -30.38
N ARG A 46 -13.05 5.05 -31.29
CA ARG A 46 -13.77 3.77 -31.07
C ARG A 46 -12.86 2.66 -30.52
N SER A 47 -11.64 2.98 -30.10
CA SER A 47 -10.64 2.02 -29.63
C SER A 47 -10.94 1.60 -28.19
N SER A 48 -11.02 0.30 -27.91
CA SER A 48 -11.12 -0.20 -26.54
C SER A 48 -9.81 0.00 -25.79
N VAL A 49 -9.84 0.74 -24.68
CA VAL A 49 -8.66 1.01 -23.84
C VAL A 49 -8.32 -0.21 -22.98
N ARG A 50 -7.05 -0.64 -23.01
CA ARG A 50 -6.55 -1.79 -22.23
C ARG A 50 -6.07 -1.41 -20.84
N ASN A 51 -5.53 -0.21 -20.66
CA ASN A 51 -5.03 0.31 -19.39
C ASN A 51 -5.48 1.78 -19.26
N CYS A 52 -6.21 2.13 -18.21
CA CYS A 52 -6.72 3.47 -17.96
C CYS A 52 -6.25 3.98 -16.60
N GLY A 53 -5.34 4.96 -16.61
CA GLY A 53 -4.87 5.64 -15.40
C GLY A 53 -5.76 6.86 -15.07
N LEU A 54 -6.04 7.06 -13.78
CA LEU A 54 -6.84 8.17 -13.26
C LEU A 54 -6.06 8.90 -12.16
N ASN A 55 -5.50 10.05 -12.48
CA ASN A 55 -5.00 11.02 -11.49
C ASN A 55 -6.07 12.10 -11.32
N ILE A 56 -6.94 11.92 -10.32
CA ILE A 56 -8.11 12.77 -10.06
C ILE A 56 -8.07 13.28 -8.62
N GLN A 57 -8.74 14.41 -8.36
CA GLN A 57 -8.54 15.18 -7.15
C GLN A 57 -8.91 14.37 -5.88
N CYS A 58 -7.96 14.25 -4.96
CA CYS A 58 -8.13 13.60 -3.66
C CYS A 58 -8.07 14.66 -2.55
N ALA A 59 -9.21 14.94 -1.92
CA ALA A 59 -9.35 15.92 -0.85
C ALA A 59 -10.11 15.30 0.33
N ASP A 60 -9.65 15.55 1.55
CA ASP A 60 -10.30 15.13 2.80
C ASP A 60 -10.71 13.65 2.84
N GLY A 61 -9.81 12.76 2.40
CA GLY A 61 -10.01 11.31 2.31
C GLY A 61 -10.97 10.85 1.20
N ARG A 62 -11.51 11.78 0.40
CA ARG A 62 -12.48 11.55 -0.66
C ARG A 62 -11.86 11.73 -2.04
N LEU A 63 -12.36 10.93 -2.98
CA LEU A 63 -12.01 10.96 -4.38
C LEU A 63 -13.08 11.76 -5.14
N ALA A 64 -12.73 12.80 -5.89
CA ALA A 64 -13.68 13.65 -6.61
C ALA A 64 -13.36 13.73 -8.09
N LEU A 65 -14.41 13.65 -8.94
CA LEU A 65 -14.25 13.85 -10.38
C LEU A 65 -14.17 15.34 -10.71
N THR A 66 -15.12 16.15 -10.24
CA THR A 66 -15.14 17.62 -10.43
C THR A 66 -15.56 18.32 -9.13
N ASN A 67 -15.60 19.66 -9.14
CA ASN A 67 -15.98 20.46 -7.97
C ASN A 67 -17.45 20.29 -7.53
N ASP A 68 -18.30 19.71 -8.40
CA ASP A 68 -19.70 19.41 -8.10
C ASP A 68 -19.77 18.36 -6.96
N PRO A 69 -20.37 18.70 -5.80
CA PRO A 69 -20.50 17.77 -4.66
C PRO A 69 -21.20 16.46 -5.01
N ASN A 70 -22.01 16.42 -6.07
CA ASN A 70 -22.68 15.21 -6.55
C ASN A 70 -21.73 14.25 -7.28
N THR A 71 -20.51 14.69 -7.62
CA THR A 71 -19.48 13.87 -8.28
C THR A 71 -18.49 13.24 -7.30
N VAL A 72 -18.53 13.65 -6.02
CA VAL A 72 -17.69 13.11 -4.96
C VAL A 72 -17.98 11.62 -4.76
N VAL A 73 -16.95 10.80 -4.89
CA VAL A 73 -16.93 9.36 -4.61
C VAL A 73 -16.60 9.18 -3.12
N ASP A 74 -17.56 9.58 -2.27
CA ASP A 74 -17.48 9.34 -0.83
C ASP A 74 -17.80 7.86 -0.55
N THR A 75 -16.84 7.15 0.04
CA THR A 75 -16.98 5.72 0.33
C THR A 75 -17.80 5.44 1.59
N LYS A 76 -17.99 6.41 2.48
CA LYS A 76 -19.05 6.38 3.51
C LYS A 76 -20.46 6.49 2.90
N GLY A 77 -20.58 6.55 1.56
CA GLY A 77 -21.82 6.66 0.80
C GLY A 77 -21.94 5.78 -0.47
N VAL A 78 -21.11 4.74 -0.63
CA VAL A 78 -21.27 3.62 -1.62
C VAL A 78 -21.73 4.07 -3.03
N LEU A 79 -20.89 4.84 -3.74
CA LEU A 79 -21.01 5.23 -5.17
C LEU A 79 -22.49 5.32 -5.65
N ARG A 80 -23.25 6.23 -5.03
CA ARG A 80 -24.73 6.17 -4.91
C ARG A 80 -25.44 5.79 -6.21
N ARG A 81 -26.45 4.92 -6.12
CA ARG A 81 -27.23 4.46 -7.28
C ARG A 81 -27.86 5.66 -8.00
N GLY A 82 -27.41 5.92 -9.24
CA GLY A 82 -27.83 7.07 -10.06
C GLY A 82 -26.92 8.31 -10.00
N SER A 83 -25.90 8.36 -9.15
CA SER A 83 -25.01 9.54 -9.04
C SER A 83 -24.29 9.85 -10.37
N PRO A 84 -23.89 11.11 -10.60
CA PRO A 84 -22.98 11.49 -11.68
C PRO A 84 -21.74 10.58 -11.76
N SER A 85 -21.02 10.36 -10.66
CA SER A 85 -19.83 9.50 -10.65
C SER A 85 -20.15 8.05 -10.98
N ARG A 86 -21.25 7.49 -10.46
CA ARG A 86 -21.66 6.11 -10.81
C ARG A 86 -21.93 5.98 -12.31
N ARG A 87 -22.59 6.97 -12.92
CA ARG A 87 -22.86 7.00 -14.37
C ARG A 87 -21.57 7.18 -15.17
N PHE A 88 -20.65 8.02 -14.72
CA PHE A 88 -19.33 8.20 -15.33
C PHE A 88 -18.54 6.88 -15.36
N PHE A 89 -18.37 6.20 -14.22
CA PHE A 89 -17.62 4.94 -14.17
C PHE A 89 -18.32 3.80 -14.91
N ALA A 90 -19.65 3.70 -14.85
CA ALA A 90 -20.41 2.71 -15.61
C ALA A 90 -20.23 2.90 -17.13
N TRP A 91 -20.20 4.16 -17.61
CA TRP A 91 -19.89 4.49 -19.00
C TRP A 91 -18.41 4.24 -19.34
N LEU A 92 -17.47 4.63 -18.49
CA LEU A 92 -16.04 4.44 -18.74
C LEU A 92 -15.73 2.96 -18.93
N ILE A 93 -16.16 2.12 -17.98
CA ILE A 93 -15.98 0.67 -18.03
C ILE A 93 -16.81 0.07 -19.18
N GLY A 94 -18.11 0.40 -19.27
CA GLY A 94 -19.04 -0.16 -20.25
C GLY A 94 -18.74 0.18 -21.71
N GLU A 95 -18.29 1.41 -21.99
CA GLU A 95 -18.19 1.95 -23.36
C GLU A 95 -16.76 2.26 -23.82
N ARG A 96 -15.78 2.43 -22.92
CA ARG A 96 -14.39 2.81 -23.28
C ARG A 96 -13.38 1.68 -23.04
N LEU A 97 -13.49 0.97 -21.92
CA LEU A 97 -12.53 -0.08 -21.57
C LEU A 97 -12.72 -1.38 -22.36
N ALA A 98 -11.64 -2.13 -22.56
CA ALA A 98 -11.68 -3.50 -23.06
C ALA A 98 -12.13 -4.49 -21.97
N ASP A 99 -12.57 -5.68 -22.35
CA ASP A 99 -12.68 -6.78 -21.38
C ASP A 99 -11.26 -7.27 -20.99
N GLY A 100 -11.05 -7.53 -19.71
CA GLY A 100 -9.72 -7.77 -19.13
C GLY A 100 -8.82 -6.54 -19.07
N SER A 101 -9.37 -5.33 -18.97
CA SER A 101 -8.60 -4.09 -18.83
C SER A 101 -8.20 -3.76 -17.39
N PHE A 102 -7.17 -2.94 -17.22
CA PHE A 102 -6.81 -2.31 -15.95
C PHE A 102 -7.38 -0.89 -15.81
N LEU A 103 -7.84 -0.55 -14.61
CA LEU A 103 -8.26 0.78 -14.19
C LEU A 103 -7.46 1.17 -12.94
N ASP A 104 -6.52 2.08 -13.09
CA ASP A 104 -5.51 2.40 -12.08
C ASP A 104 -5.73 3.81 -11.53
N PHE A 105 -5.96 3.95 -10.23
CA PHE A 105 -6.10 5.25 -9.57
C PHE A 105 -4.75 5.71 -9.01
N PHE A 106 -4.20 6.78 -9.55
CA PHE A 106 -3.00 7.45 -9.04
C PHE A 106 -3.42 8.47 -7.97
N LEU A 107 -3.27 8.10 -6.70
CA LEU A 107 -3.77 8.89 -5.59
C LEU A 107 -2.65 9.77 -5.01
N ILE A 108 -2.81 11.09 -5.00
CA ILE A 108 -1.84 12.00 -4.35
C ILE A 108 -1.94 11.92 -2.81
N LYS A 109 -3.12 11.55 -2.28
CA LYS A 109 -3.39 11.32 -0.85
C LYS A 109 -4.16 10.01 -0.66
N PRO A 110 -4.01 9.30 0.46
CA PRO A 110 -4.87 8.15 0.78
C PRO A 110 -6.36 8.50 0.73
N ILE A 111 -7.19 7.54 0.33
CA ILE A 111 -8.66 7.63 0.34
C ILE A 111 -9.25 6.52 1.20
N GLU A 112 -10.35 6.79 1.89
CA GLU A 112 -10.98 5.81 2.77
C GLU A 112 -11.66 4.68 1.98
N ASN A 113 -11.64 3.45 2.52
CA ASN A 113 -12.35 2.26 2.01
C ASN A 113 -12.07 1.93 0.51
N CYS A 114 -10.83 2.09 0.05
CA CYS A 114 -10.40 1.80 -1.32
C CYS A 114 -10.83 0.41 -1.82
N ALA A 115 -10.68 -0.64 -1.00
CA ALA A 115 -11.10 -2.00 -1.33
C ALA A 115 -12.60 -2.11 -1.70
N GLN A 116 -13.48 -1.46 -0.92
CA GLN A 116 -14.92 -1.46 -1.19
C GLN A 116 -15.23 -0.74 -2.50
N LEU A 117 -14.58 0.40 -2.77
CA LEU A 117 -14.71 1.12 -4.04
C LEU A 117 -14.22 0.26 -5.22
N GLY A 118 -13.11 -0.47 -5.05
CA GLY A 118 -12.60 -1.44 -6.02
C GLY A 118 -13.65 -2.48 -6.40
N VAL A 119 -14.23 -3.17 -5.41
CA VAL A 119 -15.28 -4.18 -5.63
C VAL A 119 -16.51 -3.58 -6.33
N ILE A 120 -16.94 -2.37 -5.93
CA ILE A 120 -18.08 -1.68 -6.57
C ILE A 120 -17.79 -1.36 -8.04
N LEU A 121 -16.57 -0.94 -8.38
CA LEU A 121 -16.18 -0.61 -9.75
C LEU A 121 -16.04 -1.87 -10.61
N GLN A 122 -15.42 -2.93 -10.09
CA GLN A 122 -15.29 -4.23 -10.77
C GLN A 122 -16.66 -4.88 -11.07
N THR A 123 -17.66 -4.64 -10.22
CA THR A 123 -19.04 -5.16 -10.38
C THR A 123 -20.02 -4.15 -11.00
N LEU A 124 -19.54 -2.99 -11.46
CA LEU A 124 -20.40 -1.91 -11.96
C LEU A 124 -21.02 -2.20 -13.33
N THR A 125 -20.42 -3.11 -14.10
CA THR A 125 -20.84 -3.53 -15.44
C THR A 125 -20.59 -5.03 -15.62
N GLY A 126 -21.00 -5.61 -16.76
CA GLY A 126 -20.71 -7.01 -17.09
C GLY A 126 -19.28 -7.29 -17.61
N LYS A 127 -18.38 -6.31 -17.69
CA LYS A 127 -16.99 -6.52 -18.12
C LYS A 127 -16.09 -6.85 -16.94
N LYS A 128 -15.15 -7.78 -17.15
CA LYS A 128 -14.07 -8.05 -16.20
C LYS A 128 -13.02 -6.94 -16.31
N VAL A 129 -12.87 -6.16 -15.25
CA VAL A 129 -11.80 -5.16 -15.13
C VAL A 129 -11.06 -5.35 -13.81
N SER A 130 -9.75 -5.09 -13.80
CA SER A 130 -8.94 -5.06 -12.58
C SER A 130 -8.80 -3.62 -12.11
N VAL A 131 -9.16 -3.32 -10.86
CA VAL A 131 -9.20 -1.95 -10.33
C VAL A 131 -8.19 -1.83 -9.20
N ARG A 132 -7.16 -0.98 -9.38
CA ARG A 132 -6.06 -0.82 -8.43
C ARG A 132 -5.96 0.62 -7.93
N PHE A 133 -5.56 0.79 -6.68
CA PHE A 133 -5.30 2.09 -6.07
C PHE A 133 -3.82 2.18 -5.75
N ILE A 134 -3.13 3.13 -6.38
CA ILE A 134 -1.70 3.38 -6.21
C ILE A 134 -1.57 4.59 -5.28
N PRO A 135 -1.28 4.38 -3.99
CA PRO A 135 -1.23 5.45 -3.02
C PRO A 135 0.02 6.33 -3.22
N ARG A 136 -0.12 7.61 -2.88
CA ARG A 136 0.96 8.60 -2.75
C ARG A 136 1.82 8.71 -4.02
N PHE A 137 1.14 8.85 -5.16
CA PHE A 137 1.76 9.02 -6.48
C PHE A 137 2.52 10.35 -6.58
N THR A 138 3.79 10.34 -6.20
CA THR A 138 4.82 11.20 -6.80
C THR A 138 5.38 10.50 -8.04
N ALA A 139 5.98 11.25 -8.97
CA ALA A 139 6.62 10.66 -10.15
C ALA A 139 7.96 9.95 -9.83
N THR A 140 8.46 10.12 -8.61
CA THR A 140 9.79 9.72 -8.12
C THR A 140 9.76 8.49 -7.22
N ASP A 141 8.79 8.39 -6.30
CA ASP A 141 8.92 7.59 -5.06
C ASP A 141 7.96 6.39 -5.02
N LEU A 142 7.82 5.71 -6.15
CA LEU A 142 6.89 4.60 -6.31
C LEU A 142 7.46 3.27 -5.81
N GLN A 143 6.77 2.71 -4.80
CA GLN A 143 6.91 1.33 -4.31
C GLN A 143 7.28 0.33 -5.42
N PRO A 144 8.29 -0.55 -5.24
CA PRO A 144 8.80 -1.43 -6.31
C PRO A 144 7.73 -2.26 -7.04
N HIS A 145 6.68 -2.70 -6.34
CA HIS A 145 5.55 -3.41 -6.93
C HIS A 145 4.69 -2.52 -7.86
N ASN A 146 4.36 -1.29 -7.43
CA ASN A 146 3.57 -0.33 -8.22
C ASN A 146 4.36 0.28 -9.38
N ARG A 147 5.69 0.34 -9.28
CA ARG A 147 6.59 0.92 -10.30
C ARG A 147 6.40 0.31 -11.69
N ARG A 148 6.14 -1.01 -11.77
CA ARG A 148 5.82 -1.71 -13.03
C ARG A 148 4.50 -1.26 -13.66
N ILE A 149 3.51 -0.87 -12.85
CA ILE A 149 2.21 -0.37 -13.33
C ILE A 149 2.39 1.03 -13.90
N VAL A 150 3.09 1.91 -13.20
CA VAL A 150 3.34 3.29 -13.65
C VAL A 150 4.17 3.33 -14.94
N ALA A 151 5.10 2.39 -15.13
CA ALA A 151 5.87 2.23 -16.37
C ALA A 151 5.02 2.02 -17.64
N VAL A 152 3.78 1.53 -17.51
CA VAL A 152 2.81 1.38 -18.63
C VAL A 152 2.37 2.74 -19.18
N TYR A 153 2.41 3.78 -18.35
CA TYR A 153 1.84 5.09 -18.62
C TYR A 153 2.91 6.19 -18.78
N PHE A 154 3.95 6.14 -17.95
CA PHE A 154 4.96 7.19 -17.83
C PHE A 154 6.38 6.70 -18.16
N LYS A 155 7.17 7.58 -18.78
CA LYS A 155 8.61 7.46 -18.97
C LYS A 155 9.29 7.62 -17.61
N LEU A 156 9.32 6.55 -16.84
CA LEU A 156 10.18 6.47 -15.67
C LEU A 156 11.63 6.63 -16.14
N THR A 157 12.29 7.70 -15.72
CA THR A 157 13.75 7.82 -15.81
C THR A 157 14.36 6.70 -14.98
N SER A 158 15.14 5.84 -15.63
CA SER A 158 15.44 4.51 -15.10
C SER A 158 16.55 4.50 -14.06
N SER A 159 16.18 4.06 -12.85
CA SER A 159 17.07 3.42 -11.88
C SER A 159 16.51 2.01 -11.60
N SER A 160 16.78 1.04 -12.48
CA SER A 160 16.09 -0.29 -12.58
C SER A 160 14.59 -0.25 -12.92
N SER A 161 13.93 -1.23 -13.58
CA SER A 161 14.21 -2.62 -14.05
C SER A 161 13.93 -3.78 -13.07
N SER A 162 13.60 -5.03 -13.49
CA SER A 162 12.66 -5.45 -14.56
C SER A 162 12.25 -6.95 -14.44
N LEU A 163 10.93 -7.26 -14.46
CA LEU A 163 10.19 -8.35 -15.20
C LEU A 163 10.67 -9.85 -15.09
N ARG A 164 9.94 -10.96 -15.35
CA ARG A 164 8.70 -11.37 -16.12
C ARG A 164 8.37 -12.89 -15.82
N GLU A 165 7.42 -13.67 -16.37
CA GLU A 165 5.91 -13.69 -16.47
C GLU A 165 5.38 -15.16 -16.67
N GLY A 166 4.23 -15.56 -16.08
CA GLY A 166 3.33 -16.67 -16.56
C GLY A 166 3.52 -18.11 -16.01
N GLY A 167 2.53 -19.04 -16.08
CA GLY A 167 1.08 -18.89 -16.38
C GLY A 167 0.29 -20.20 -16.73
N GLY A 168 -0.99 -20.31 -16.29
CA GLY A 168 -2.04 -21.25 -16.78
C GLY A 168 -2.14 -22.65 -16.12
N GLY A 169 -3.30 -23.35 -16.03
CA GLY A 169 -4.71 -22.95 -16.23
C GLY A 169 -5.73 -24.12 -16.37
N ARG A 170 -6.99 -23.94 -15.89
CA ARG A 170 -8.20 -24.83 -16.02
C ARG A 170 -8.16 -26.20 -15.28
N SER A 171 -9.26 -26.85 -14.85
CA SER A 171 -10.66 -26.52 -14.42
C SER A 171 -11.38 -27.85 -14.08
N GLY A 172 -12.45 -27.99 -13.28
CA GLY A 172 -13.32 -27.08 -12.51
C GLY A 172 -14.75 -27.67 -12.35
N VAL A 173 -15.59 -27.14 -11.43
CA VAL A 173 -16.99 -27.59 -11.09
C VAL A 173 -17.04 -28.89 -10.26
N GLU A 174 -17.81 -29.08 -9.19
CA GLU A 174 -18.90 -28.31 -8.52
C GLU A 174 -18.53 -28.13 -7.00
N ALA A 175 -19.31 -27.69 -5.99
CA ALA A 175 -20.73 -27.33 -5.80
C ALA A 175 -20.89 -26.25 -4.69
N GLU A 176 -22.11 -26.06 -4.13
CA GLU A 176 -22.46 -24.92 -3.26
C GLU A 176 -22.50 -25.21 -1.74
N LEU A 177 -22.00 -24.25 -0.95
CA LEU A 177 -22.48 -23.88 0.39
C LEU A 177 -21.92 -22.48 0.72
N SER A 178 -22.75 -21.44 0.60
CA SER A 178 -22.30 -20.05 0.48
C SER A 178 -21.73 -19.46 1.79
N ARG A 179 -20.42 -19.63 2.00
CA ARG A 179 -19.63 -18.87 2.97
C ARG A 179 -19.19 -17.52 2.38
N VAL A 180 -19.03 -16.51 3.24
CA VAL A 180 -18.30 -15.28 2.86
C VAL A 180 -16.86 -15.67 2.51
N PRO A 181 -16.27 -15.17 1.40
CA PRO A 181 -14.89 -15.44 1.07
C PRO A 181 -13.95 -14.96 2.17
N SER A 182 -13.04 -15.85 2.58
CA SER A 182 -11.99 -15.54 3.55
C SER A 182 -11.05 -14.46 3.02
N ALA A 183 -10.64 -13.52 3.87
CA ALA A 183 -9.77 -12.42 3.46
C ALA A 183 -8.35 -12.93 3.17
N ILE A 184 -7.82 -13.83 4.01
CA ILE A 184 -6.51 -14.46 3.82
C ILE A 184 -6.48 -15.37 2.57
N ALA A 185 -7.62 -15.78 2.01
CA ALA A 185 -7.65 -16.57 0.76
C ALA A 185 -7.10 -15.81 -0.47
N ASN A 186 -7.11 -14.48 -0.45
CA ASN A 186 -6.45 -13.62 -1.45
C ASN A 186 -4.92 -13.66 -1.37
N TYR A 187 -4.35 -14.43 -0.45
CA TYR A 187 -2.91 -14.55 -0.24
C TYR A 187 -2.45 -16.01 -0.30
N GLU A 188 -1.19 -16.21 -0.66
CA GLU A 188 -0.52 -17.50 -0.66
C GLU A 188 0.57 -17.53 0.41
N ARG A 189 0.43 -18.42 1.40
CA ARG A 189 1.36 -18.52 2.52
C ARG A 189 2.67 -19.16 2.06
N ILE A 190 3.76 -18.40 2.02
CA ILE A 190 5.08 -18.92 1.61
C ILE A 190 5.82 -19.52 2.80
N ARG A 191 6.17 -18.70 3.80
CA ARG A 191 6.99 -19.12 4.94
C ARG A 191 6.80 -18.21 6.15
N VAL A 192 6.97 -18.75 7.35
CA VAL A 192 7.19 -17.91 8.55
C VAL A 192 8.56 -17.23 8.41
N VAL A 193 8.61 -15.91 8.63
CA VAL A 193 9.88 -15.14 8.67
C VAL A 193 10.32 -14.82 10.10
N GLY A 194 9.38 -14.73 11.04
CA GLY A 194 9.66 -14.53 12.46
C GLY A 194 8.53 -15.04 13.35
N LYS A 195 8.84 -15.35 14.61
CA LYS A 195 7.85 -15.64 15.66
C LYS A 195 8.14 -14.75 16.86
N GLY A 196 7.13 -13.99 17.30
CA GLY A 196 7.16 -13.19 18.52
C GLY A 196 6.29 -13.79 19.61
N ALA A 197 6.27 -13.17 20.78
CA ALA A 197 5.49 -13.67 21.92
C ALA A 197 3.95 -13.60 21.71
N PHE A 198 3.47 -12.82 20.73
CA PHE A 198 2.05 -12.52 20.50
C PHE A 198 1.54 -13.00 19.12
N GLY A 199 2.40 -13.61 18.30
CA GLY A 199 2.07 -13.86 16.90
C GLY A 199 3.25 -14.28 16.02
N ALA A 200 2.99 -14.42 14.72
CA ALA A 200 3.97 -14.75 13.70
C ALA A 200 4.06 -13.66 12.63
N ALA A 201 5.27 -13.33 12.20
CA ALA A 201 5.49 -12.58 10.97
C ALA A 201 5.69 -13.60 9.84
N VAL A 202 4.87 -13.51 8.79
CA VAL A 202 4.78 -14.54 7.76
C VAL A 202 4.82 -13.89 6.38
N LEU A 203 5.67 -14.41 5.50
CA LEU A 203 5.76 -14.00 4.11
C LEU A 203 4.62 -14.66 3.33
N TYR A 204 3.82 -13.81 2.68
CA TYR A 204 2.76 -14.18 1.78
C TYR A 204 3.03 -13.64 0.37
N ARG A 205 2.41 -14.24 -0.65
CA ARG A 205 2.21 -13.63 -1.97
C ARG A 205 0.77 -13.16 -2.11
N ARG A 206 0.53 -11.89 -2.41
CA ARG A 206 -0.83 -11.38 -2.68
C ARG A 206 -1.25 -11.78 -4.09
N ARG A 207 -2.38 -12.48 -4.23
CA ARG A 207 -2.84 -13.09 -5.50
C ARG A 207 -3.41 -12.09 -6.52
N GLU A 208 -3.60 -10.84 -6.12
CA GLU A 208 -4.09 -9.79 -7.03
C GLU A 208 -2.99 -9.29 -7.99
N ASP A 209 -1.76 -9.18 -7.49
CA ASP A 209 -0.62 -8.57 -8.21
C ASP A 209 0.69 -9.38 -8.11
N GLU A 210 0.64 -10.57 -7.52
CA GLU A 210 1.78 -11.46 -7.22
C GLU A 210 2.87 -10.82 -6.34
N SER A 211 2.55 -9.73 -5.63
CA SER A 211 3.51 -9.04 -4.75
C SER A 211 3.85 -9.86 -3.50
N LEU A 212 5.07 -9.69 -2.99
CA LEU A 212 5.50 -10.28 -1.73
C LEU A 212 5.24 -9.29 -0.58
N VAL A 213 4.56 -9.78 0.46
CA VAL A 213 4.14 -8.97 1.62
C VAL A 213 4.35 -9.75 2.91
N ILE A 214 4.66 -9.06 3.99
CA ILE A 214 4.62 -9.63 5.34
C ILE A 214 3.23 -9.44 5.90
N ILE A 215 2.61 -10.52 6.36
CA ILE A 215 1.44 -10.43 7.23
C ILE A 215 1.90 -10.76 8.66
N LYS A 216 1.65 -9.84 9.59
CA LYS A 216 1.85 -10.07 11.02
C LYS A 216 0.54 -10.63 11.59
N GLU A 217 0.53 -11.94 11.84
CA GLU A 217 -0.57 -12.74 12.39
C GLU A 217 -0.57 -12.58 13.93
N ILE A 218 -1.49 -11.82 14.52
CA ILE A 218 -1.55 -11.51 15.97
C ILE A 218 -2.81 -12.16 16.60
N SER A 219 -2.65 -12.89 17.71
CA SER A 219 -3.79 -13.56 18.36
C SER A 219 -4.63 -12.61 19.21
N MET A 220 -5.93 -12.49 18.91
CA MET A 220 -6.86 -11.64 19.65
C MET A 220 -7.66 -12.39 20.73
N HIS A 221 -7.62 -13.73 20.72
CA HIS A 221 -8.39 -14.60 21.62
C HIS A 221 -7.96 -14.54 23.09
N GLN A 222 -6.73 -14.09 23.37
CA GLN A 222 -6.15 -14.05 24.72
C GLN A 222 -6.14 -12.63 25.32
N LEU A 223 -6.70 -11.64 24.62
CA LEU A 223 -6.65 -10.23 25.00
C LEU A 223 -7.93 -9.80 25.73
N ALA A 224 -7.78 -8.98 26.76
CA ALA A 224 -8.87 -8.20 27.29
C ALA A 224 -9.38 -7.17 26.26
N ALA A 225 -10.62 -6.70 26.42
CA ALA A 225 -11.23 -5.72 25.50
C ALA A 225 -10.42 -4.41 25.39
N THR A 226 -9.74 -4.02 26.47
CA THR A 226 -8.82 -2.87 26.52
C THR A 226 -7.56 -3.10 25.67
N GLU A 227 -6.91 -4.26 25.81
CA GLU A 227 -5.71 -4.64 25.05
C GLU A 227 -6.04 -4.78 23.56
N ARG A 228 -7.21 -5.35 23.23
CA ARG A 228 -7.74 -5.43 21.87
C ARG A 228 -8.04 -4.06 21.25
N GLN A 229 -8.45 -3.06 22.04
CA GLN A 229 -8.61 -1.68 21.54
C GLN A 229 -7.24 -1.02 21.33
N LEU A 230 -6.27 -1.23 22.22
CA LEU A 230 -4.91 -0.69 22.07
C LEU A 230 -4.22 -1.22 20.80
N ALA A 231 -4.36 -2.51 20.50
CA ALA A 231 -3.85 -3.11 19.26
C ALA A 231 -4.45 -2.46 17.99
N LYS A 232 -5.73 -2.06 18.03
CA LYS A 232 -6.38 -1.35 16.90
C LYS A 232 -5.93 0.11 16.81
N ASN A 233 -5.79 0.81 17.94
CA ASN A 233 -5.21 2.15 17.97
C ASN A 233 -3.76 2.17 17.44
N GLU A 234 -2.99 1.08 17.60
CA GLU A 234 -1.63 0.98 17.07
C GLU A 234 -1.60 0.71 15.55
N VAL A 235 -2.56 -0.07 15.02
CA VAL A 235 -2.82 -0.13 13.57
C VAL A 235 -3.12 1.26 13.00
N ASP A 236 -3.94 2.07 13.67
CA ASP A 236 -4.23 3.46 13.25
C ASP A 236 -2.96 4.34 13.26
N VAL A 237 -1.98 4.07 14.11
CA VAL A 237 -0.67 4.75 14.10
C VAL A 237 0.18 4.27 12.91
N LEU A 238 0.30 2.95 12.70
CA LEU A 238 1.07 2.37 11.59
C LEU A 238 0.55 2.86 10.22
N ALA A 239 -0.78 2.88 10.03
CA ALA A 239 -1.41 3.35 8.80
C ALA A 239 -1.16 4.84 8.48
N ARG A 240 -0.76 5.63 9.48
CA ARG A 240 -0.43 7.06 9.34
C ARG A 240 1.05 7.32 9.06
N LEU A 241 1.94 6.40 9.42
CA LEU A 241 3.38 6.53 9.16
C LEU A 241 3.68 6.31 7.67
N GLU A 242 4.53 7.17 7.12
CA GLU A 242 5.16 6.99 5.82
C GLU A 242 6.54 7.66 5.85
N HIS A 243 7.57 6.88 5.56
CA HIS A 243 8.92 7.36 5.33
C HIS A 243 9.62 6.33 4.43
N PRO A 244 10.49 6.72 3.47
CA PRO A 244 11.16 5.75 2.59
C PRO A 244 11.89 4.65 3.38
N HIS A 245 12.48 5.02 4.52
CA HIS A 245 13.23 4.12 5.39
C HIS A 245 12.44 3.51 6.57
N ILE A 246 11.10 3.44 6.44
CA ILE A 246 10.21 2.70 7.34
C ILE A 246 9.53 1.58 6.52
N VAL A 247 9.30 0.42 7.15
CA VAL A 247 8.46 -0.65 6.59
C VAL A 247 7.03 -0.14 6.44
N SER A 248 6.56 -0.05 5.20
CA SER A 248 5.24 0.49 4.87
C SER A 248 4.11 -0.41 5.39
N TYR A 249 3.05 0.20 5.94
CA TYR A 249 1.75 -0.44 6.17
C TYR A 249 0.94 -0.44 4.86
N PHE A 250 0.24 -1.53 4.55
CA PHE A 250 -0.67 -1.61 3.39
C PHE A 250 -2.14 -1.70 3.81
N ASP A 251 -2.54 -2.71 4.58
CA ASP A 251 -3.91 -2.87 5.09
C ASP A 251 -3.93 -3.75 6.35
N SER A 252 -5.10 -3.89 6.99
CA SER A 252 -5.29 -4.88 8.05
C SER A 252 -6.74 -5.36 8.17
N PHE A 253 -6.89 -6.61 8.59
CA PHE A 253 -8.19 -7.27 8.72
C PHE A 253 -8.22 -8.19 9.94
N GLU A 254 -9.42 -8.50 10.43
CA GLU A 254 -9.63 -9.42 11.57
C GLU A 254 -10.36 -10.68 11.07
N GLU A 255 -9.75 -11.85 11.22
CA GLU A 255 -10.25 -13.11 10.68
C GLU A 255 -9.94 -14.27 11.64
N ASP A 256 -10.94 -15.13 11.92
CA ASP A 256 -10.87 -16.23 12.91
C ASP A 256 -10.30 -15.84 14.29
N GLY A 257 -10.43 -14.56 14.68
CA GLY A 257 -9.89 -13.99 15.91
C GLY A 257 -8.38 -13.77 15.91
N LEU A 258 -7.77 -13.73 14.73
CA LEU A 258 -6.47 -13.11 14.49
C LEU A 258 -6.67 -11.68 13.96
N LEU A 259 -5.80 -10.75 14.36
CA LEU A 259 -5.58 -9.50 13.66
C LEU A 259 -4.41 -9.72 12.70
N LEU A 260 -4.64 -9.48 11.41
CA LEU A 260 -3.68 -9.66 10.34
C LEU A 260 -3.32 -8.28 9.79
N ILE A 261 -2.04 -7.91 9.90
CA ILE A 261 -1.52 -6.61 9.43
C ILE A 261 -0.63 -6.86 8.21
N GLU A 262 -1.02 -6.35 7.05
CA GLU A 262 -0.26 -6.44 5.80
C GLU A 262 0.77 -5.30 5.71
N MET A 263 2.03 -5.67 5.46
CA MET A 263 3.19 -4.79 5.50
C MET A 263 4.15 -5.09 4.35
N GLU A 264 4.98 -4.10 4.02
CA GLU A 264 6.09 -4.20 3.07
C GLU A 264 7.07 -5.32 3.43
N TYR A 265 7.46 -6.13 2.44
CA TYR A 265 8.53 -7.11 2.60
C TYR A 265 9.87 -6.53 2.14
N ALA A 266 10.74 -6.23 3.11
CA ALA A 266 12.14 -5.94 2.87
C ALA A 266 12.90 -7.27 2.64
N ASP A 267 13.54 -7.39 1.47
CA ASP A 267 13.96 -8.67 0.90
C ASP A 267 15.48 -8.94 0.94
N GLY A 268 16.29 -7.95 1.35
CA GLY A 268 17.71 -8.08 1.65
C GLY A 268 18.03 -8.64 3.05
N GLY A 269 17.02 -8.94 3.86
CA GLY A 269 17.18 -9.50 5.21
C GLY A 269 17.27 -8.42 6.30
N THR A 270 17.96 -8.71 7.41
CA THR A 270 18.20 -7.75 8.50
C THR A 270 19.62 -7.18 8.48
N LEU A 271 19.79 -5.97 9.01
CA LEU A 271 21.10 -5.38 9.24
C LEU A 271 21.96 -6.25 10.18
N ALA A 272 21.35 -6.98 11.11
CA ALA A 272 22.05 -7.98 11.92
C ALA A 272 22.62 -9.14 11.09
N GLN A 273 21.87 -9.62 10.08
CA GLN A 273 22.36 -10.65 9.16
C GLN A 273 23.50 -10.13 8.28
N PHE A 274 23.35 -8.92 7.72
CA PHE A 274 24.42 -8.24 6.97
C PHE A 274 25.70 -8.12 7.79
N LEU A 275 25.63 -7.53 8.99
CA LEU A 275 26.79 -7.37 9.88
C LEU A 275 27.41 -8.70 10.30
N SER A 276 26.62 -9.77 10.43
CA SER A 276 27.13 -11.12 10.74
C SER A 276 27.82 -11.83 9.56
N ALA A 277 27.64 -11.34 8.33
CA ALA A 277 28.28 -11.86 7.13
C ALA A 277 29.57 -11.10 6.76
N CYS A 278 29.82 -9.93 7.35
CA CYS A 278 31.07 -9.19 7.19
C CYS A 278 32.23 -9.88 7.92
N THR A 279 33.35 -10.12 7.22
CA THR A 279 34.58 -10.67 7.82
C THR A 279 35.44 -9.61 8.53
N ASP A 280 35.26 -8.35 8.14
CA ASP A 280 35.98 -7.16 8.61
C ASP A 280 34.98 -6.03 8.91
N PHE A 281 35.48 -4.90 9.43
CA PHE A 281 34.67 -3.71 9.65
C PHE A 281 34.03 -3.20 8.34
N VAL A 282 32.76 -2.79 8.42
CA VAL A 282 32.04 -2.12 7.33
C VAL A 282 32.70 -0.76 7.06
N GLY A 283 32.94 -0.43 5.79
CA GLY A 283 33.57 0.83 5.38
C GLY A 283 32.76 2.07 5.78
N GLU A 284 33.45 3.15 6.11
CA GLU A 284 32.87 4.38 6.69
C GLU A 284 31.79 5.01 5.79
N ASP A 285 31.97 4.99 4.46
CA ASP A 285 30.96 5.45 3.51
C ASP A 285 29.64 4.66 3.62
N THR A 286 29.73 3.33 3.75
CA THR A 286 28.57 2.44 3.90
C THR A 286 27.93 2.59 5.28
N VAL A 287 28.74 2.75 6.34
CA VAL A 287 28.24 3.07 7.69
C VAL A 287 27.46 4.39 7.67
N THR A 288 28.01 5.43 7.04
CA THR A 288 27.39 6.75 6.92
C THR A 288 26.08 6.68 6.16
N ALA A 289 26.06 6.06 4.98
CA ALA A 289 24.85 5.89 4.17
C ALA A 289 23.73 5.10 4.88
N LEU A 290 24.08 4.11 5.71
CA LEU A 290 23.11 3.42 6.57
C LEU A 290 22.59 4.32 7.70
N PHE A 291 23.49 5.07 8.37
CA PHE A 291 23.12 5.95 9.47
C PHE A 291 22.24 7.14 9.05
N GLU A 292 22.50 7.76 7.89
CA GLU A 292 21.65 8.83 7.34
C GLU A 292 20.19 8.37 7.20
N GLN A 293 19.98 7.19 6.60
CA GLN A 293 18.66 6.60 6.40
C GLN A 293 17.98 6.23 7.73
N ILE A 294 18.72 5.63 8.67
CA ILE A 294 18.23 5.29 10.02
C ILE A 294 17.82 6.56 10.78
N PHE A 295 18.68 7.60 10.80
CA PHE A 295 18.40 8.84 11.50
C PHE A 295 17.23 9.61 10.88
N SER A 296 17.07 9.63 9.55
CA SER A 296 15.91 10.22 8.88
C SER A 296 14.59 9.56 9.33
N ALA A 297 14.54 8.22 9.38
CA ALA A 297 13.36 7.48 9.84
C ALA A 297 13.07 7.69 11.34
N VAL A 298 14.11 7.72 12.19
CA VAL A 298 13.98 7.96 13.63
C VAL A 298 13.52 9.39 13.92
N ALA A 299 14.04 10.39 13.19
CA ALA A 299 13.58 11.78 13.30
C ALA A 299 12.10 11.90 12.93
N TYR A 300 11.68 11.34 11.79
CA TYR A 300 10.28 11.32 11.35
C TYR A 300 9.35 10.66 12.39
N LEU A 301 9.75 9.55 13.02
CA LEU A 301 8.99 8.92 14.09
C LEU A 301 8.80 9.86 15.29
N HIS A 302 9.87 10.52 15.74
CA HIS A 302 9.85 11.43 16.89
C HIS A 302 9.07 12.73 16.61
N GLU A 303 9.10 13.24 15.37
CA GLU A 303 8.23 14.33 14.92
C GLU A 303 6.76 13.95 15.05
N ASN A 304 6.38 12.77 14.56
CA ASN A 304 5.04 12.18 14.64
C ASN A 304 4.67 11.63 16.04
N LYS A 305 5.52 11.84 17.06
CA LYS A 305 5.34 11.42 18.47
C LYS A 305 5.27 9.91 18.68
N VAL A 306 5.83 9.13 17.76
CA VAL A 306 6.00 7.67 17.88
C VAL A 306 7.39 7.36 18.42
N LEU A 307 7.47 6.42 19.37
CA LEU A 307 8.72 5.89 19.91
C LEU A 307 8.82 4.39 19.59
N HIS A 308 9.88 3.96 18.91
CA HIS A 308 10.03 2.57 18.47
C HIS A 308 10.18 1.56 19.61
N ARG A 309 10.91 1.91 20.69
CA ARG A 309 11.12 1.09 21.92
C ARG A 309 11.71 -0.31 21.71
N ASP A 310 12.27 -0.61 20.53
CA ASP A 310 13.05 -1.83 20.26
C ASP A 310 13.98 -1.68 19.05
N LEU A 311 14.49 -0.47 18.80
CA LEU A 311 15.38 -0.20 17.67
C LEU A 311 16.71 -0.94 17.87
N LYS A 312 16.96 -1.93 17.01
CA LYS A 312 18.13 -2.81 17.03
C LYS A 312 18.39 -3.36 15.63
N THR A 313 19.59 -3.84 15.34
CA THR A 313 19.98 -4.32 14.00
C THR A 313 19.13 -5.48 13.47
N ALA A 314 18.43 -6.23 14.33
CA ALA A 314 17.49 -7.27 13.93
C ALA A 314 16.08 -6.76 13.55
N ASN A 315 15.73 -5.53 13.92
CA ASN A 315 14.48 -4.85 13.55
C ASN A 315 14.69 -3.79 12.46
N ILE A 316 15.94 -3.57 12.07
CA ILE A 316 16.33 -2.80 10.88
C ILE A 316 16.51 -3.80 9.74
N PHE A 317 15.67 -3.70 8.73
CA PHE A 317 15.70 -4.53 7.53
C PHE A 317 16.41 -3.81 6.38
N LEU A 318 16.81 -4.57 5.36
CA LEU A 318 17.42 -4.07 4.13
C LEU A 318 16.61 -4.52 2.90
N THR A 319 16.59 -3.71 1.85
CA THR A 319 16.16 -4.15 0.49
C THR A 319 17.35 -4.78 -0.25
N GLN A 320 17.10 -5.53 -1.33
CA GLN A 320 18.17 -5.97 -2.24
C GLN A 320 18.89 -4.81 -2.95
N ASP A 321 18.23 -3.65 -3.09
CA ASP A 321 18.83 -2.42 -3.62
C ASP A 321 19.72 -1.68 -2.58
N GLY A 322 19.71 -2.11 -1.31
CA GLY A 322 20.55 -1.59 -0.23
C GLY A 322 19.88 -0.57 0.71
N ASP A 323 18.59 -0.27 0.52
CA ASP A 323 17.86 0.68 1.36
C ASP A 323 17.56 0.10 2.75
N VAL A 324 17.71 0.95 3.77
CA VAL A 324 17.24 0.69 5.13
C VAL A 324 15.72 0.71 5.18
N LYS A 325 15.14 -0.22 5.95
CA LYS A 325 13.72 -0.27 6.32
C LYS A 325 13.59 -0.56 7.82
N ILE A 326 13.29 0.46 8.63
CA ILE A 326 12.99 0.28 10.05
C ILE A 326 11.60 -0.37 10.19
N GLY A 327 11.53 -1.50 10.89
CA GLY A 327 10.30 -2.26 11.10
C GLY A 327 10.20 -2.89 12.49
N ASP A 328 9.23 -3.79 12.66
CA ASP A 328 8.86 -4.40 13.95
C ASP A 328 8.77 -3.38 15.10
N PHE A 329 7.92 -2.37 14.89
CA PHE A 329 7.45 -1.44 15.91
C PHE A 329 6.89 -2.18 17.14
N GLY A 330 6.74 -1.44 18.26
CA GLY A 330 6.37 -1.92 19.59
C GLY A 330 5.03 -2.67 19.76
N ILE A 331 4.35 -3.00 18.67
CA ILE A 331 3.12 -3.79 18.49
C ILE A 331 3.05 -4.97 19.46
N SER A 332 4.13 -5.73 19.59
CA SER A 332 4.14 -6.91 20.46
C SER A 332 4.43 -6.58 21.93
N LYS A 333 4.90 -5.38 22.27
CA LYS A 333 5.26 -4.97 23.63
C LYS A 333 4.16 -4.13 24.31
N LEU A 334 3.33 -3.43 23.55
CA LEU A 334 2.17 -2.71 24.08
C LEU A 334 0.96 -3.62 24.41
N MET A 335 0.95 -4.84 23.89
CA MET A 335 -0.10 -5.85 24.12
C MET A 335 0.13 -6.72 25.38
N GLY A 336 1.17 -6.45 26.16
CA GLY A 336 1.42 -7.12 27.45
C GLY A 336 0.89 -6.31 28.63
N ALA A 337 -0.05 -6.89 29.40
CA ALA A 337 -0.65 -6.27 30.59
C ALA A 337 0.36 -5.62 31.57
N GLU A 338 1.56 -6.20 31.73
CA GLU A 338 2.59 -5.68 32.64
C GLU A 338 3.12 -4.29 32.25
N THR A 339 3.25 -4.00 30.95
CA THR A 339 3.76 -2.72 30.44
C THR A 339 2.71 -1.60 30.57
N LEU A 340 1.43 -1.94 30.62
CA LEU A 340 0.35 -1.00 30.93
C LEU A 340 0.23 -0.75 32.45
N SER A 341 0.46 -1.78 33.28
CA SER A 341 0.30 -1.71 34.73
C SER A 341 1.32 -0.82 35.46
N LYS A 342 2.50 -0.57 34.88
CA LYS A 342 3.64 0.07 35.59
C LYS A 342 4.18 1.33 34.90
N GLY A 343 3.56 1.76 33.81
CA GLY A 343 4.15 2.76 32.91
C GLY A 343 5.45 2.25 32.26
N ALA A 344 6.31 3.16 31.81
CA ALA A 344 7.54 2.85 31.09
C ALA A 344 8.70 2.32 31.98
N THR A 345 8.38 1.51 32.99
CA THR A 345 9.33 0.94 33.97
C THR A 345 9.57 -0.57 33.79
N THR A 346 8.85 -1.24 32.89
CA THR A 346 9.26 -2.59 32.45
C THR A 346 10.52 -2.49 31.59
N LEU A 347 11.55 -3.29 31.92
CA LEU A 347 12.87 -3.27 31.28
C LEU A 347 12.83 -3.87 29.86
N VAL A 348 12.32 -3.08 28.92
CA VAL A 348 11.84 -3.55 27.60
C VAL A 348 12.84 -3.22 26.50
N GLY A 349 13.70 -4.17 26.16
CA GLY A 349 14.67 -4.06 25.06
C GLY A 349 15.59 -5.28 24.99
N THR A 350 16.48 -5.30 24.01
CA THR A 350 17.64 -6.21 24.02
C THR A 350 18.73 -5.55 24.88
N PRO A 351 19.33 -6.20 25.91
CA PRO A 351 20.12 -5.51 26.93
C PRO A 351 21.24 -4.59 26.41
N HIS A 352 21.92 -5.01 25.33
CA HIS A 352 22.99 -4.24 24.67
C HIS A 352 22.52 -2.98 23.91
N TYR A 353 21.21 -2.76 23.81
CA TYR A 353 20.55 -1.64 23.11
C TYR A 353 19.67 -0.81 24.07
N LEU A 354 19.69 -1.08 25.38
CA LEU A 354 19.03 -0.24 26.37
C LEU A 354 19.90 0.99 26.65
N SER A 355 19.30 2.17 26.60
CA SER A 355 19.94 3.40 27.08
C SER A 355 20.01 3.42 28.61
N PRO A 356 20.97 4.13 29.24
CA PRO A 356 21.19 4.05 30.69
C PRO A 356 19.95 4.39 31.52
N GLU A 357 19.16 5.37 31.09
CA GLU A 357 17.92 5.78 31.77
C GLU A 357 16.81 4.71 31.76
N MET A 358 16.90 3.68 30.91
CA MET A 358 16.00 2.51 30.92
C MET A 358 16.43 1.43 31.92
N VAL A 359 17.56 1.59 32.60
CA VAL A 359 18.19 0.58 33.49
C VAL A 359 18.42 1.13 34.92
N ILE A 360 18.14 2.41 35.16
CA ILE A 360 18.51 3.15 36.39
C ILE A 360 17.30 3.41 37.35
N PHE A 361 16.13 2.81 37.08
CA PHE A 361 14.91 2.91 37.90
C PHE A 361 14.58 1.60 38.64
#